data_AF-V8C8L6-F1
#
_entry.id   AF-V8C8L6-F1
#
_cell.length_a   1.000
_cell.length_b   1.000
_cell.length_c   1.000
_cell.angle_alpha   90.00
_cell.angle_beta   90.00
_cell.angle_gamma   90.00
#
_symmetry.space_group_name_H-M   'P 1'
#
loop_
_entity.id
_entity.type
_entity.pdbx_description
1 polymer ?
#
loop_
_entity_poly.entity_id
_entity_poly.type
_entity_poly.pdbx_seq_one_letter_code
_entity_poly.pdbx_strand_id
1 'polypeptide(L)' 'MSEKRIGTLIYDPSMGRYDIRFGIESYYGGLHCGDCFDVKVRDVWIPVRIEMDENWYLVGLSKTRLGGLTVRM' A
#
# COMPACT_ATOMS: atom_id res chain seq x y z
N MET A 1 -1.38 -8.17 -19.75
CA MET A 1 -0.80 -7.86 -18.43
C MET A 1 -0.87 -6.35 -18.30
N SER A 2 -1.70 -5.81 -17.42
CA SER A 2 -1.72 -4.36 -17.17
C SER A 2 -0.35 -3.92 -16.63
N GLU A 3 0.12 -2.74 -17.04
CA GLU A 3 1.31 -2.15 -16.43
C GLU A 3 1.04 -1.89 -14.95
N LYS A 4 1.94 -2.37 -14.08
CA LYS A 4 1.86 -2.07 -12.64
C LYS A 4 2.20 -0.59 -12.43
N ARG A 5 1.31 0.13 -11.75
CA ARG A 5 1.48 1.55 -11.43
C ARG A 5 2.26 1.69 -10.14
N ILE A 6 3.35 2.44 -10.16
CA ILE A 6 4.13 2.73 -8.95
C ILE A 6 3.48 3.90 -8.21
N GLY A 7 3.34 3.77 -6.89
CA GLY A 7 2.78 4.79 -6.04
C GLY A 7 3.40 4.80 -4.65
N THR A 8 2.86 5.65 -3.79
CA THR A 8 3.24 5.76 -2.38
C THR A 8 2.04 5.41 -1.51
N LEU A 9 2.25 4.51 -0.54
CA LEU A 9 1.27 4.16 0.47
C LEU A 9 1.11 5.33 1.45
N ILE A 10 -0.10 5.86 1.57
CA ILE A 10 -0.43 7.00 2.43
C ILE A 10 -1.61 6.65 3.33
N TYR A 11 -1.65 7.23 4.53
CA TYR A 11 -2.85 7.14 5.36
C TYR A 11 -3.78 8.30 5.03
N ASP A 12 -5.05 8.01 4.73
CA ASP A 12 -6.08 9.02 4.55
C ASP A 12 -6.94 9.14 5.83
N PRO A 13 -6.77 10.22 6.63
CA PRO A 13 -7.55 10.42 7.85
C PRO A 13 -9.05 10.62 7.60
N SER A 14 -9.45 11.08 6.41
CA SER A 14 -10.86 11.30 6.07
C SER A 14 -11.61 9.99 5.85
N MET A 15 -10.91 8.96 5.37
CA MET A 15 -11.45 7.62 5.13
C MET A 15 -11.13 6.62 6.25
N GLY A 16 -10.19 6.96 7.14
CA GLY A 16 -9.72 6.11 8.23
C GLY A 16 -8.89 4.89 7.78
N ARG A 17 -8.42 4.90 6.52
CA ARG A 17 -7.72 3.78 5.89
C ARG A 17 -6.53 4.23 5.06
N TYR A 18 -5.64 3.29 4.73
CA TYR A 18 -4.55 3.54 3.81
C TYR A 18 -5.05 3.65 2.36
N ASP A 19 -4.32 4.36 1.53
CA ASP A 19 -4.55 4.52 0.10
C ASP A 19 -3.20 4.55 -0.65
N ILE A 20 -3.23 4.42 -1.97
CA ILE A 20 -2.05 4.52 -2.82
C ILE A 20 -2.15 5.76 -3.69
N ARG A 21 -1.20 6.70 -3.52
CA ARG A 21 -1.04 7.87 -4.39
C ARG A 21 -0.07 7.55 -5.51
N PHE A 22 -0.55 7.57 -6.75
CA PHE A 22 0.25 7.35 -7.97
C PHE A 22 0.75 8.66 -8.59
N GLY A 23 0.12 9.79 -8.28
CA GLY A 23 0.47 11.11 -8.82
C GLY A 23 -0.20 12.25 -8.05
N ILE A 24 -0.14 13.47 -8.57
CA ILE A 24 -0.67 14.66 -7.87
C ILE A 24 -2.17 14.52 -7.53
N GLU A 25 -2.98 14.08 -8.50
CA GLU A 25 -4.44 13.86 -8.35
C GLU A 25 -4.86 12.42 -8.68
N SER A 26 -3.93 11.47 -8.59
CA SER A 26 -4.20 10.07 -8.96
C SER A 26 -4.00 9.15 -7.77
N TYR A 27 -5.10 8.51 -7.38
CA TYR A 27 -5.22 7.71 -6.16
C TYR A 27 -5.89 6.37 -6.47
N TYR A 28 -5.73 5.38 -5.59
CA TYR A 28 -6.44 4.11 -5.69
C TYR A 28 -7.89 4.24 -5.19
N GLY A 29 -8.13 5.03 -4.15
CA GLY A 29 -9.48 5.27 -3.59
C GLY A 29 -9.72 4.57 -2.25
N GLY A 30 -8.66 4.23 -1.53
CA GLY A 30 -8.70 3.59 -0.22
C GLY A 30 -8.62 2.07 -0.34
N LEU A 31 -7.66 1.49 0.40
CA LEU A 31 -7.40 0.07 0.46
C LEU A 31 -8.34 -0.64 1.44
N HIS A 32 -8.73 -1.84 1.07
CA HIS A 32 -9.53 -2.75 1.89
C HIS A 32 -8.69 -3.95 2.36
N CYS A 33 -9.09 -4.56 3.47
CA CYS A 33 -8.53 -5.83 3.90
C CYS A 33 -8.60 -6.84 2.74
N GLY A 34 -7.46 -7.47 2.45
CA GLY A 34 -7.32 -8.41 1.35
C GLY A 34 -6.70 -7.81 0.08
N ASP A 35 -6.61 -6.49 -0.05
CA ASP A 35 -5.95 -5.88 -1.21
C ASP A 35 -4.46 -6.27 -1.27
N CYS A 36 -4.03 -6.72 -2.44
CA CYS A 36 -2.68 -7.20 -2.68
C CYS A 36 -1.90 -6.25 -3.60
N PHE A 37 -0.66 -5.96 -3.22
CA PHE A 37 0.27 -5.12 -3.98
C PHE A 37 1.70 -5.53 -3.64
N ASP A 38 2.69 -5.00 -4.37
CA ASP A 38 4.09 -5.22 -4.01
C ASP A 38 4.68 -4.00 -3.32
N VAL A 39 5.45 -4.20 -2.26
CA VAL A 39 6.26 -3.16 -1.60
C VAL A 39 7.69 -3.23 -2.10
N LYS A 40 8.29 -2.07 -2.41
CA LYS A 40 9.72 -1.97 -2.74
C LYS A 40 10.55 -2.01 -1.45
N VAL A 41 11.37 -3.06 -1.30
CA VAL A 41 12.36 -3.18 -0.23
C VAL A 41 13.73 -3.32 -0.86
N ARG A 42 14.56 -2.28 -0.72
CA ARG A 42 15.81 -2.12 -1.49
C ARG A 42 15.49 -2.22 -2.99
N ASP A 43 16.09 -3.16 -3.71
CA ASP A 43 15.86 -3.37 -5.14
C ASP A 43 14.83 -4.45 -5.46
N VAL A 44 14.20 -5.06 -4.45
CA VAL A 44 13.26 -6.18 -4.62
C VAL A 44 11.82 -5.73 -4.37
N TRP A 45 10.89 -6.31 -5.13
CA TRP A 45 9.45 -6.15 -4.93
C TRP A 45 8.91 -7.34 -4.15
N ILE A 46 8.36 -7.09 -2.96
CA ILE A 46 7.83 -8.11 -2.06
C ILE A 46 6.30 -8.08 -2.14
N PRO A 47 5.62 -9.19 -2.51
CA PRO A 47 4.17 -9.25 -2.51
C PRO A 47 3.64 -9.21 -1.08
N VAL A 48 2.67 -8.34 -0.84
CA VAL A 48 2.01 -8.19 0.45
C VAL A 48 0.51 -8.18 0.29
N ARG A 49 -0.18 -8.42 1.40
CA ARG A 49 -1.62 -8.21 1.53
C ARG A 49 -1.87 -7.28 2.71
N ILE A 50 -2.61 -6.20 2.49
CA ILE A 50 -2.98 -5.30 3.58
C ILE A 50 -4.15 -5.86 4.37
N GLU A 51 -4.07 -5.76 5.69
CA GLU A 51 -5.08 -6.24 6.63
C GLU A 51 -5.23 -5.22 7.77
N MET A 52 -6.33 -5.35 8.52
CA MET A 52 -6.62 -4.54 9.69
C MET A 52 -6.94 -5.44 10.88
N ASP A 53 -6.32 -5.14 12.01
CA ASP A 53 -6.69 -5.65 13.33
C ASP A 53 -6.85 -4.45 14.28
N GLU A 54 -6.09 -4.35 15.39
CA GLU A 54 -6.00 -3.11 16.17
C GLU A 54 -5.41 -1.95 15.35
N ASN A 55 -4.52 -2.26 14.41
CA ASN A 55 -3.90 -1.31 13.48
C ASN A 55 -3.78 -1.93 12.09
N TRP A 56 -3.65 -1.09 11.06
CA TRP A 56 -3.33 -1.53 9.71
C TRP A 56 -1.95 -2.18 9.66
N TYR A 57 -1.84 -3.32 8.97
CA TYR A 57 -0.58 -4.06 8.83
C TYR A 57 -0.48 -4.77 7.48
N LEU A 58 0.73 -5.25 7.16
CA LEU A 58 1.03 -5.98 5.93
C LEU A 58 1.34 -7.45 6.26
N VAL A 59 0.54 -8.36 5.73
CA VAL A 59 0.91 -9.77 5.64
C VAL A 59 1.97 -9.92 4.56
N GLY A 60 3.05 -10.63 4.87
CA GLY A 60 4.22 -10.78 3.98
C GLY A 60 5.36 -9.79 4.27
N LEU A 61 5.14 -8.77 5.13
CA LEU A 61 6.18 -7.85 5.55
C LEU A 61 5.97 -7.37 7.00
N SER A 62 6.69 -7.99 7.95
CA SER A 62 6.51 -7.74 9.39
C SER A 62 7.04 -6.38 9.86
N LYS A 63 6.40 -5.81 10.90
CA LYS A 63 6.88 -4.67 11.71
C LYS A 63 7.34 -3.45 10.88
N THR A 64 6.63 -3.15 9.80
CA THR A 64 6.98 -2.03 8.91
C THR A 64 6.00 -0.88 9.09
N ARG A 65 6.53 0.34 9.21
CA ARG A 65 5.72 1.56 9.16
C ARG A 65 5.19 1.72 7.73
N LEU A 66 3.86 1.74 7.56
CA LEU A 66 3.22 1.69 6.24
C LEU A 66 3.33 3.03 5.48
N GLY A 67 3.14 4.16 6.16
CA GLY A 67 3.17 5.47 5.52
C GLY A 67 4.51 5.77 4.85
N GLY A 68 4.47 6.10 3.56
CA GLY A 68 5.63 6.44 2.74
C GLY A 68 6.27 5.26 1.99
N LEU A 69 5.77 4.03 2.15
CA LEU A 69 6.27 2.90 1.38
C LEU A 69 6.02 3.09 -0.13
N THR A 70 7.05 2.86 -0.93
CA THR A 70 6.90 2.75 -2.39
C THR A 70 6.26 1.41 -2.71
N VAL A 71 5.17 1.44 -3.46
CA VAL A 71 4.37 0.26 -3.82
C VAL A 71 4.14 0.20 -5.32
N ARG A 72 3.75 -0.96 -5.83
CA ARG A 72 3.18 -1.08 -7.17
C ARG A 72 1.95 -1.99 -7.18
N MET A 73 0.96 -1.61 -7.98
CA MET A 73 -0.30 -2.33 -8.16
C MET A 73 -0.62 -2.46 -9.64
#